data_AF-A0A2A2KVM9-F1
#
_entry.id   AF-A0A2A2KVM9-F1
#
_cell.length_a   1.000
_cell.length_b   1.000
_cell.length_c   1.000
_cell.angle_alpha   90.00
_cell.angle_beta   90.00
_cell.angle_gamma   90.00
#
_symmetry.space_group_name_H-M   'P 1'
#
loop_
_entity.id
_entity.type
_entity.pdbx_description
1 polymer ?
#
loop_
_entity_poly.entity_id
_entity_poly.type
_entity_poly.pdbx_seq_one_letter_code
_entity_poly.pdbx_strand_id
1 'polypeptide(L)'
;MTPYLSSFILVLLTSFCLGKELDETIEEQKEVLENRIEEAKNEVNKAIENLNATVEQKKKEVGERKDAIVATVGGTELCSASECNNRGTCLGTKKSFICGCQLGFSGRTCEDMVCDSTRDCNGRGLCIGTTSQLTCLCNLGFTGKRCETTI
;
A
#
# COMPACT_ATOMS: atom_id res chain seq x y z
N MET A 1 65.22 3.82 67.43
CA MET A 1 64.22 3.30 66.47
C MET A 1 63.06 4.30 66.36
N THR A 2 63.22 5.49 65.77
CA THR A 2 62.11 6.47 65.65
C THR A 2 62.16 7.51 64.52
N PRO A 3 63.25 7.80 63.77
CA PRO A 3 63.23 8.86 62.75
C PRO A 3 62.44 8.47 61.48
N TYR A 4 62.31 7.17 61.19
CA TYR A 4 61.56 6.67 60.03
C TYR A 4 60.04 6.83 60.18
N LEU A 5 59.51 6.79 61.41
CA LEU A 5 58.06 6.92 61.68
C LEU A 5 57.55 8.34 61.37
N SER A 6 58.33 9.37 61.73
CA SER A 6 57.98 10.76 61.49
C SER A 6 58.02 11.14 60.00
N SER A 7 58.95 10.57 59.22
CA SER A 7 58.99 10.77 57.76
C SER A 7 57.83 10.07 57.03
N PHE A 8 57.42 8.88 57.48
CA PHE A 8 56.27 8.16 56.90
C PHE A 8 54.94 8.90 57.09
N ILE A 9 54.73 9.49 58.28
CA ILE A 9 53.52 10.28 58.58
C ILE A 9 53.44 11.51 57.67
N LEU A 10 54.57 12.20 57.45
CA LEU A 10 54.61 13.37 56.57
C LEU A 10 54.27 13.00 55.12
N VAL A 11 54.79 11.89 54.61
CA VAL A 11 54.49 11.36 53.27
C VAL A 11 53.00 11.01 53.14
N LEU A 12 52.41 10.35 54.13
CA LEU A 12 50.98 10.01 54.12
C LEU A 12 50.09 11.26 54.14
N LEU A 13 50.44 12.26 54.94
CA LEU A 13 49.70 13.53 54.99
C LEU A 13 49.79 14.29 53.65
N THR A 14 50.97 14.33 53.02
CA THR A 14 51.11 14.97 51.70
C THR A 14 50.34 14.21 50.62
N SER A 15 50.39 12.87 50.60
CA SER A 15 49.62 12.06 49.65
C SER A 15 48.11 12.20 49.84
N PHE A 16 47.65 12.32 51.09
CA PHE A 16 46.24 12.55 51.40
C PHE A 16 45.77 13.95 51.00
N CYS A 17 46.60 14.99 51.19
CA CYS A 17 46.30 16.33 50.69
C CYS A 17 46.22 16.37 49.16
N LEU A 18 47.18 15.77 48.44
CA LEU A 18 47.13 15.68 46.98
C LEU A 18 45.90 14.89 46.49
N GLY A 19 45.50 13.83 47.19
CA GLY A 19 44.31 13.05 46.86
C GLY A 19 43.02 13.89 46.96
N LYS A 20 42.88 14.72 47.99
CA LYS A 20 41.71 15.60 48.16
C LYS A 20 41.61 16.68 47.08
N GLU A 21 42.73 17.30 46.73
CA GLU A 21 42.79 18.37 45.72
C GLU A 21 42.48 17.81 44.31
N LEU A 22 42.90 16.56 44.06
CA LEU A 22 42.54 15.81 42.84
C LEU A 22 41.05 15.44 42.81
N ASP A 23 40.46 14.97 43.92
CA ASP A 23 39.04 14.63 44.00
C ASP A 23 38.14 15.86 43.76
N GLU A 24 38.49 17.03 44.31
CA GLU A 24 37.76 18.29 44.12
C GLU A 24 37.81 18.75 42.65
N THR A 25 39.00 18.67 42.03
CA THR A 25 39.16 18.98 40.59
C THR A 25 38.37 18.03 39.70
N ILE A 26 38.27 16.75 40.05
CA ILE A 26 37.49 15.75 39.29
C ILE A 26 35.99 16.05 39.37
N GLU A 27 35.48 16.42 40.55
CA GLU A 27 34.04 16.70 40.71
C GLU A 27 33.65 17.98 39.96
N GLU A 28 34.49 19.02 39.94
CA GLU A 28 34.27 20.21 39.11
C GLU A 28 34.26 19.88 37.61
N GLN A 29 35.21 19.07 37.13
CA GLN A 29 35.25 18.65 35.73
C GLN A 29 34.04 17.80 35.33
N LYS A 30 33.55 16.97 36.26
CA LYS A 30 32.35 16.17 36.07
C LYS A 30 31.09 17.06 35.96
N GLU A 31 30.93 18.06 36.82
CA GLU A 31 29.82 19.02 36.73
C GLU A 31 29.85 19.80 35.41
N VAL A 32 31.03 20.25 34.98
CA VAL A 32 31.20 20.92 33.67
C VAL A 32 30.81 20.00 32.53
N LEU A 33 31.19 18.72 32.58
CA LEU A 33 30.85 17.75 31.54
C LEU A 33 29.34 17.45 31.52
N GLU A 34 28.71 17.27 32.69
CA GLU A 34 27.27 17.02 32.82
C GLU A 34 26.45 18.20 32.27
N ASN A 35 26.85 19.44 32.59
CA ASN A 35 26.20 20.65 32.04
C ASN A 35 26.31 20.72 30.52
N ARG A 36 27.50 20.45 29.95
CA ARG A 36 27.70 20.43 28.49
C ARG A 36 26.89 19.32 27.80
N ILE A 37 26.77 18.16 28.43
CA ILE A 37 25.93 17.06 27.92
C ILE A 37 24.46 17.50 27.90
N GLU A 38 23.99 18.19 28.95
CA GLU A 38 22.60 18.63 29.04
C GLU A 38 22.27 19.73 28.03
N GLU A 39 23.18 20.69 27.81
CA GLU A 39 23.07 21.67 26.72
C GLU A 39 22.96 20.99 25.35
N ALA A 40 23.84 20.03 25.07
CA ALA A 40 23.82 19.28 23.81
C ALA A 40 22.52 18.49 23.62
N LYS A 41 22.00 17.85 24.68
CA LYS A 41 20.70 17.16 24.64
C LYS A 41 19.56 18.14 24.33
N ASN A 42 19.57 19.32 24.96
CA ASN A 42 18.54 20.33 24.75
C ASN A 42 18.51 20.84 23.30
N GLU A 43 19.68 21.07 22.70
CA GLU A 43 19.78 21.44 21.29
C GLU A 43 19.25 20.33 20.35
N VAL A 44 19.63 19.08 20.62
CA VAL A 44 19.16 17.91 19.86
C VAL A 44 17.64 17.74 19.98
N ASN A 45 17.08 17.85 21.19
CA ASN A 45 15.65 17.74 21.42
C ASN A 45 14.87 18.83 20.67
N LYS A 46 15.35 20.07 20.72
CA LYS A 46 14.77 21.18 19.95
C LYS A 46 14.79 20.92 18.44
N ALA A 47 15.88 20.36 17.92
CA ALA A 47 15.98 19.99 16.51
C ALA A 47 14.98 18.87 16.13
N ILE A 48 14.81 17.87 17.01
CA ILE A 48 13.84 16.78 16.82
C ILE A 48 12.41 17.32 16.79
N GLU A 49 12.05 18.23 17.70
CA GLU A 49 10.71 18.83 17.74
C GLU A 49 10.40 19.61 16.46
N ASN A 50 11.35 20.42 15.97
CA ASN A 50 11.21 21.15 14.72
C ASN A 50 11.07 20.21 13.51
N LEU A 51 11.83 19.11 13.50
CA LEU A 51 11.74 18.11 12.46
C LEU A 51 10.39 17.40 12.48
N ASN A 52 9.90 17.01 13.67
CA ASN A 52 8.59 16.39 13.84
C ASN A 52 7.45 17.31 13.38
N ALA A 53 7.51 18.60 13.69
CA ALA A 53 6.56 19.59 13.20
C ALA A 53 6.56 19.65 11.66
N THR A 54 7.75 19.66 11.05
CA THR A 54 7.90 19.67 9.58
C THR A 54 7.35 18.39 8.94
N VAL A 55 7.59 17.23 9.54
CA VAL A 55 7.07 15.94 9.07
C VAL A 55 5.54 15.94 9.11
N GLU A 56 4.95 16.42 10.20
CA GLU A 56 3.50 16.44 10.36
C GLU A 56 2.82 17.41 9.38
N GLN A 57 3.46 18.56 9.11
CA GLN A 57 3.02 19.47 8.06
C GLN A 57 3.05 18.79 6.68
N LYS A 58 4.16 18.14 6.32
CA LYS A 58 4.29 17.45 5.03
C LYS A 58 3.31 16.28 4.89
N LYS A 59 2.99 15.56 5.97
CA LYS A 59 1.95 14.52 5.94
C LYS A 59 0.59 15.10 5.58
N LYS A 60 0.22 16.27 6.11
CA LYS A 60 -1.03 16.95 5.77
C LYS A 60 -1.05 17.35 4.29
N GLU A 61 0.03 17.95 3.80
CA GLU A 61 0.19 18.32 2.38
C GLU A 61 0.06 17.09 1.45
N VAL A 62 0.67 15.95 1.82
CA VAL A 62 0.57 14.70 1.07
C VAL A 62 -0.84 14.10 1.15
N GLY A 63 -1.49 14.17 2.32
CA GLY A 63 -2.86 13.73 2.53
C GLY A 63 -3.84 14.48 1.65
N GLU A 64 -3.81 15.82 1.68
CA GLU A 64 -4.65 16.67 0.83
C GLU A 64 -4.41 16.43 -0.66
N ARG A 65 -3.15 16.25 -1.05
CA ARG A 65 -2.78 15.95 -2.44
C ARG A 65 -3.27 14.55 -2.87
N LYS A 66 -3.23 13.56 -1.97
CA LYS A 66 -3.79 12.23 -2.20
C LYS A 66 -5.31 12.30 -2.33
N ASP A 67 -6.00 13.03 -1.46
CA ASP A 67 -7.45 13.16 -1.49
C ASP A 67 -7.93 13.89 -2.75
N ALA A 68 -7.18 14.91 -3.21
CA ALA A 68 -7.43 15.57 -4.49
C ALA A 68 -7.25 14.63 -5.69
N ILE A 69 -6.22 13.77 -5.67
CA ILE A 69 -6.03 12.74 -6.69
C ILE A 69 -7.19 11.73 -6.67
N VAL A 70 -7.61 11.27 -5.49
CA VAL A 70 -8.74 10.35 -5.32
C VAL A 70 -10.05 10.97 -5.80
N ALA A 71 -10.25 12.27 -5.57
CA ALA A 71 -11.40 13.01 -6.10
C ALA A 71 -11.37 13.12 -7.63
N THR A 72 -10.19 13.28 -8.23
CA THR A 72 -10.02 13.42 -9.69
C THR A 72 -10.17 12.09 -10.43
N VAL A 73 -9.65 10.99 -9.86
CA VAL A 73 -9.78 9.64 -10.42
C VAL A 73 -11.10 8.97 -9.97
N GLY A 74 -11.79 9.59 -9.01
CA GLY A 74 -13.17 9.32 -8.66
C GLY A 74 -13.44 7.88 -8.23
N GLY A 75 -12.69 7.35 -7.26
CA GLY A 75 -12.94 6.06 -6.61
C GLY A 75 -13.03 4.89 -7.61
N THR A 76 -11.91 4.19 -7.84
CA THR A 76 -11.83 3.07 -8.77
C THR A 76 -12.52 1.81 -8.23
N GLU A 77 -13.83 1.87 -7.98
CA GLU A 77 -14.60 0.63 -7.92
C GLU A 77 -14.56 0.01 -9.32
N LEU A 78 -13.75 -1.03 -9.45
CA LEU A 78 -13.69 -1.85 -10.65
C LEU A 78 -15.08 -2.42 -10.92
N CYS A 79 -15.44 -2.47 -12.20
CA CYS A 79 -16.68 -3.15 -12.56
C CYS A 79 -16.52 -4.67 -12.39
N SER A 80 -17.63 -5.36 -12.24
CA SER A 80 -17.69 -6.80 -12.06
C SER A 80 -18.48 -7.45 -13.22
N ALA A 81 -18.52 -8.78 -13.26
CA ALA A 81 -19.33 -9.48 -14.26
C ALA A 81 -20.84 -9.18 -14.13
N SER A 82 -21.30 -8.72 -12.97
CA SER A 82 -22.72 -8.45 -12.72
C SER A 82 -23.25 -7.28 -13.55
N GLU A 83 -22.43 -6.26 -13.80
CA GLU A 83 -22.76 -5.14 -14.69
C GLU A 83 -22.93 -5.56 -16.16
N CYS A 84 -22.41 -6.75 -16.53
CA CYS A 84 -22.60 -7.37 -17.84
C CYS A 84 -23.59 -8.54 -17.79
N ASN A 85 -24.56 -8.51 -16.87
CA ASN A 85 -25.56 -9.55 -16.63
C ASN A 85 -24.97 -10.96 -16.39
N ASN A 86 -23.70 -11.06 -15.98
CA ASN A 86 -22.92 -12.29 -15.91
C ASN A 86 -22.83 -13.06 -17.24
N ARG A 87 -23.08 -12.37 -18.36
CA ARG A 87 -23.06 -12.90 -19.73
C ARG A 87 -21.94 -12.28 -20.55
N GLY A 88 -20.89 -11.81 -19.88
CA GLY A 88 -19.75 -11.16 -20.50
C GLY A 88 -18.64 -10.83 -19.50
N THR A 89 -17.53 -10.34 -20.04
CA THR A 89 -16.41 -9.81 -19.26
C THR A 89 -16.55 -8.30 -19.15
N CYS A 90 -16.45 -7.77 -17.94
CA CYS A 90 -16.47 -6.32 -17.70
C CYS A 90 -15.07 -5.72 -17.72
N LEU A 91 -14.90 -4.61 -18.43
CA LEU A 91 -13.66 -3.85 -18.53
C LEU A 91 -13.91 -2.40 -18.11
N GLY A 92 -13.23 -1.94 -17.06
CA GLY A 92 -13.29 -0.55 -16.59
C GLY A 92 -13.74 -0.41 -15.13
N THR A 93 -14.48 0.66 -14.86
CA THR A 93 -14.98 1.02 -13.52
C THR A 93 -16.51 1.00 -13.51
N LYS A 94 -17.14 0.96 -12.33
CA LYS A 94 -18.61 1.03 -12.24
C LYS A 94 -19.23 2.27 -12.91
N LYS A 95 -18.50 3.38 -12.97
CA LYS A 95 -18.95 4.62 -13.64
C LYS A 95 -18.81 4.56 -15.16
N SER A 96 -17.77 3.87 -15.64
CA SER A 96 -17.45 3.76 -17.06
C SER A 96 -16.87 2.38 -17.33
N PHE A 97 -17.70 1.52 -17.89
CA PHE A 97 -17.34 0.16 -18.25
C PHE A 97 -17.77 -0.19 -19.68
N ILE A 98 -17.12 -1.21 -20.21
CA ILE A 98 -17.44 -1.86 -21.48
C ILE A 98 -17.61 -3.35 -21.21
N CYS A 99 -18.68 -3.94 -21.73
CA CYS A 99 -18.94 -5.36 -21.65
C CYS A 99 -18.49 -6.07 -22.93
N GLY A 100 -17.59 -7.05 -22.78
CA GLY A 100 -17.32 -8.05 -23.81
C GLY A 100 -18.30 -9.21 -23.67
N CYS A 101 -19.38 -9.21 -24.43
CA CYS A 101 -20.43 -10.23 -24.32
C CYS A 101 -19.98 -11.61 -24.79
N GLN A 102 -20.48 -12.64 -24.10
CA GLN A 102 -20.37 -14.03 -24.54
C GLN A 102 -21.13 -14.24 -25.86
N LEU A 103 -20.74 -15.28 -26.59
CA LEU A 103 -21.39 -15.65 -27.85
C LEU A 103 -22.90 -15.83 -27.65
N GLY A 104 -23.69 -15.26 -28.56
CA GLY A 104 -25.16 -15.28 -28.51
C GLY A 104 -25.79 -14.15 -27.66
N PHE A 105 -24.98 -13.25 -27.08
CA PHE A 105 -25.46 -12.07 -26.36
C PHE A 105 -24.95 -10.76 -26.96
N SER A 106 -25.75 -9.71 -26.82
CA SER A 106 -25.43 -8.35 -27.27
C SER A 106 -26.11 -7.31 -26.37
N GLY A 107 -25.97 -6.04 -26.71
CA GLY A 107 -26.42 -4.93 -25.86
C GLY A 107 -25.27 -4.39 -25.01
N ARG A 108 -25.53 -3.27 -24.32
CA ARG A 108 -24.48 -2.55 -23.57
C ARG A 108 -24.00 -3.36 -22.36
N THR A 109 -24.90 -4.14 -21.80
CA THR A 109 -24.74 -4.97 -20.60
C THR A 109 -24.95 -6.46 -20.89
N CYS A 110 -24.92 -6.87 -22.16
CA CYS A 110 -25.20 -8.25 -22.59
C CYS A 110 -26.62 -8.72 -22.22
N GLU A 111 -27.59 -7.80 -22.23
CA GLU A 111 -28.99 -8.01 -21.90
C GLU A 111 -29.76 -8.72 -23.02
N ASP A 112 -29.33 -8.53 -24.27
CA ASP A 112 -30.06 -9.00 -25.44
C ASP A 112 -29.52 -10.35 -25.89
N MET A 113 -30.39 -11.37 -25.86
CA MET A 113 -30.10 -12.65 -26.50
C MET A 113 -30.22 -12.48 -28.02
N VAL A 114 -29.09 -12.59 -28.72
CA VAL A 114 -29.02 -12.50 -30.18
C VAL A 114 -29.66 -13.72 -30.83
N CYS A 115 -29.46 -14.89 -30.24
CA CYS A 115 -30.04 -16.12 -30.73
C CYS A 115 -30.12 -17.22 -29.67
N ASP A 116 -31.05 -18.13 -29.89
CA ASP A 116 -31.37 -19.24 -28.98
C ASP A 116 -30.98 -20.56 -29.66
N SER A 117 -29.96 -21.23 -29.13
CA SER A 117 -29.48 -22.51 -29.70
C SER A 117 -30.56 -23.60 -29.72
N THR A 118 -31.50 -23.58 -28.77
CA THR A 118 -32.60 -24.54 -28.71
C THR A 118 -33.59 -24.31 -29.83
N ARG A 119 -33.93 -23.05 -30.10
CA ARG A 119 -34.88 -22.69 -31.16
C ARG A 119 -34.22 -22.63 -32.52
N ASP A 120 -33.14 -21.87 -32.67
CA ASP A 120 -32.54 -21.53 -33.96
C ASP A 120 -31.71 -22.67 -34.55
N CYS A 121 -31.02 -23.44 -33.70
CA CYS A 121 -30.19 -24.58 -34.11
C CYS A 121 -30.78 -25.95 -33.72
N ASN A 122 -32.10 -26.01 -33.52
CA ASN A 122 -32.85 -27.21 -33.11
C ASN A 122 -32.31 -27.91 -31.85
N GLY A 123 -31.56 -27.20 -30.99
CA GLY A 123 -30.88 -27.77 -29.83
C GLY A 123 -29.74 -28.74 -30.19
N ARG A 124 -29.32 -28.79 -31.46
CA ARG A 124 -28.32 -29.71 -32.01
C ARG A 124 -27.04 -29.00 -32.43
N GLY A 125 -26.84 -27.77 -31.98
CA GLY A 125 -25.66 -26.98 -32.25
C GLY A 125 -25.60 -25.73 -31.39
N LEU A 126 -24.45 -25.07 -31.42
CA LEU A 126 -24.25 -23.76 -30.81
C LEU A 126 -24.64 -22.67 -31.80
N CYS A 127 -25.53 -21.78 -31.38
CA CYS A 127 -25.81 -20.59 -32.14
C CYS A 127 -24.73 -19.53 -31.92
N ILE A 128 -24.15 -19.01 -33.01
CA ILE A 128 -23.21 -17.91 -33.00
C ILE A 128 -23.68 -16.84 -33.99
N GLY A 129 -23.56 -15.57 -33.63
CA GLY A 129 -23.97 -14.52 -34.55
C GLY A 129 -24.19 -13.16 -33.92
N THR A 130 -24.62 -12.24 -34.77
CA THR A 130 -25.13 -10.91 -34.44
C THR A 130 -26.61 -10.85 -34.80
N THR A 131 -27.30 -9.80 -34.38
CA THR A 131 -28.72 -9.57 -34.72
C THR A 131 -29.01 -9.60 -36.23
N SER A 132 -28.01 -9.33 -37.08
CA SER A 132 -28.12 -9.37 -38.54
C SER A 132 -27.72 -10.70 -39.19
N GLN A 133 -26.84 -11.48 -38.57
CA GLN A 133 -26.31 -12.71 -39.16
C GLN A 133 -26.13 -13.78 -38.09
N LEU A 134 -26.87 -14.88 -38.27
CA LEU A 134 -26.91 -16.03 -37.38
C LEU A 134 -26.35 -17.26 -38.10
N THR A 135 -25.45 -17.97 -37.44
CA THR A 135 -24.85 -19.23 -37.92
C THR A 135 -24.93 -20.29 -36.82
N CYS A 136 -25.30 -21.51 -37.20
CA CYS A 136 -25.31 -22.65 -36.28
C CYS A 136 -24.03 -23.48 -36.47
N LEU A 137 -23.29 -23.68 -35.39
CA LEU A 137 -22.22 -24.68 -35.31
C LEU A 137 -22.81 -26.00 -34.83
N CYS A 138 -23.05 -26.92 -35.77
CA CYS A 138 -23.71 -28.19 -35.46
C CYS A 138 -22.82 -29.15 -34.67
N ASN A 139 -23.44 -29.87 -33.74
CA ASN A 139 -22.82 -30.97 -33.02
C ASN A 139 -22.48 -32.11 -34.00
N LEU A 140 -21.55 -32.99 -33.60
CA LEU A 140 -21.16 -34.14 -34.40
C LEU A 140 -22.38 -34.99 -34.81
N GLY A 141 -22.44 -35.38 -36.09
CA GLY A 141 -23.54 -36.14 -36.67
C GLY A 141 -24.73 -35.29 -37.16
N PHE A 142 -24.65 -33.96 -37.09
CA PHE A 142 -25.68 -33.06 -37.59
C PHE A 142 -25.13 -32.05 -38.60
N THR A 143 -25.97 -31.66 -39.57
CA THR A 143 -25.67 -30.67 -40.61
C THR A 143 -26.93 -29.90 -41.00
N GLY A 144 -26.78 -28.94 -41.91
CA GLY A 144 -27.82 -28.01 -42.32
C GLY A 144 -27.71 -26.66 -41.61
N LYS A 145 -28.47 -25.67 -42.09
CA LYS A 145 -28.37 -24.28 -41.62
C LYS A 145 -28.80 -24.14 -40.15
N ARG A 146 -29.69 -25.02 -39.70
CA ARG A 146 -30.24 -25.09 -38.35
C ARG A 146 -29.95 -26.42 -37.67
N CYS A 147 -28.97 -27.18 -38.16
CA CYS A 147 -28.65 -28.53 -37.65
C CYS A 147 -29.85 -29.49 -37.70
N GLU A 148 -30.69 -29.34 -38.73
CA GLU A 148 -31.92 -30.10 -38.92
C GLU A 148 -31.70 -31.49 -39.54
N THR A 149 -30.55 -31.73 -40.16
CA THR A 149 -30.27 -32.97 -40.90
C THR A 149 -29.26 -33.82 -40.15
N THR A 150 -29.58 -35.10 -39.92
CA THR A 150 -28.63 -36.09 -39.39
C THR A 150 -27.77 -36.65 -40.52
N ILE A 151 -26.47 -36.84 -40.25
CA ILE A 151 -25.50 -37.46 -41.17
C ILE A 151 -25.47 -38.97 -40.98
#